data_AF-A0A976JIK6-F1
#
_entry.id   AF-A0A976JIK6-F1
#
_cell.length_a   1.000
_cell.length_b   1.000
_cell.length_c   1.000
_cell.angle_alpha   90.00
_cell.angle_beta   90.00
_cell.angle_gamma   90.00
#
_symmetry.space_group_name_H-M   'P 1'
#
loop_
_entity.id
_entity.type
_entity.pdbx_description
1 polymer ?
#
loop_
_entity_poly.entity_id
_entity_poly.type
_entity_poly.pdbx_seq_one_letter_code
_entity_poly.pdbx_strand_id
1 'polypeptide(L)'
;MRYLILFLLFINTAMAESAPKLVDADMAVMKIDKNPILYTDFQKFMKDLNSFRCLFNDSEALKSLRLDHKNVDKLPALRMSKSTFGKNRDFMIKLVKLIKTQVYSSQFKLSVDGSEIRVLEKKKCLKGKFSTWSQDVRSLILVEFYLRERFLGQNRENVKQNISAFIDSIDKKITHDLYF
;
A
#
# COMPACT_ATOMS: atom_id res chain seq x y z
N MET A 1 -65.02 17.02 -27.45
CA MET A 1 -63.89 16.08 -27.20
C MET A 1 -62.59 16.63 -27.81
N ARG A 2 -62.00 17.70 -27.26
CA ARG A 2 -60.72 18.24 -27.75
C ARG A 2 -59.72 18.63 -26.66
N TYR A 3 -60.08 18.45 -25.38
CA TYR A 3 -59.25 18.84 -24.23
C TYR A 3 -58.76 17.66 -23.39
N LEU A 4 -59.11 16.42 -23.75
CA LEU A 4 -58.73 15.24 -22.95
C LEU A 4 -57.32 14.70 -23.25
N ILE A 5 -56.70 15.12 -24.35
CA ILE A 5 -55.40 14.59 -24.81
C ILE A 5 -54.22 15.37 -24.19
N LEU A 6 -54.45 16.59 -23.71
CA LEU A 6 -53.39 17.43 -23.10
C LEU A 6 -53.13 17.11 -21.62
N PHE A 7 -54.04 16.41 -20.93
CA PHE A 7 -53.86 16.06 -19.51
C PHE A 7 -53.02 14.78 -19.32
N LEU A 8 -52.95 13.91 -20.33
CA LEU A 8 -52.18 12.66 -20.29
C LEU A 8 -50.67 12.85 -20.59
N LEU A 9 -50.27 14.03 -21.10
CA LEU A 9 -48.87 14.37 -21.33
C LEU A 9 -48.15 14.95 -20.10
N PHE A 10 -48.87 15.31 -19.04
CA PHE A 10 -48.29 15.88 -17.82
C PHE A 10 -48.12 14.89 -16.65
N ILE A 11 -48.59 13.65 -16.79
CA ILE A 11 -48.49 12.65 -15.70
C ILE A 11 -47.17 11.84 -15.80
N ASN A 12 -46.47 11.87 -16.94
CA ASN A 12 -45.22 11.12 -17.11
C ASN A 12 -43.93 11.88 -16.73
N THR A 13 -44.03 13.13 -16.24
CA THR A 13 -42.84 13.90 -15.83
C THR A 13 -42.56 13.86 -14.32
N ALA A 14 -43.37 13.15 -13.53
CA ALA A 14 -43.19 13.04 -12.08
C ALA A 14 -42.33 11.83 -11.64
N MET A 15 -41.88 11.00 -12.58
CA MET A 15 -40.79 10.06 -12.37
C MET A 15 -39.52 10.60 -13.03
N ALA A 16 -39.12 11.80 -12.62
CA ALA A 16 -37.70 12.12 -12.64
C ALA A 16 -37.05 11.09 -11.72
N GLU A 17 -36.54 10.01 -12.31
CA GLU A 17 -35.56 9.13 -11.70
C GLU A 17 -34.59 10.06 -10.96
N SER A 18 -34.62 9.99 -9.64
CA SER A 18 -33.54 10.51 -8.82
C SER A 18 -32.29 9.90 -9.41
N ALA A 19 -31.52 10.72 -10.14
CA ALA A 19 -30.26 10.30 -10.73
C ALA A 19 -29.56 9.47 -9.65
N PRO A 20 -29.24 8.18 -9.91
CA PRO A 20 -28.63 7.36 -8.90
C PRO A 20 -27.44 8.16 -8.41
N LYS A 21 -27.44 8.53 -7.12
CA LYS A 21 -26.25 9.09 -6.47
C LYS A 21 -25.13 8.20 -6.98
N LEU A 22 -24.20 8.75 -7.75
CA LEU A 22 -22.97 8.06 -8.07
C LEU A 22 -22.42 7.62 -6.72
N VAL A 23 -22.61 6.34 -6.41
CA VAL A 23 -21.84 5.70 -5.37
C VAL A 23 -20.44 5.81 -5.94
N ASP A 24 -19.62 6.71 -5.39
CA ASP A 24 -18.23 6.88 -5.81
C ASP A 24 -17.58 5.50 -5.81
N ALA A 25 -17.48 4.89 -6.99
CA ALA A 25 -16.97 3.55 -7.14
C ALA A 25 -15.46 3.62 -6.83
N ASP A 26 -15.05 2.97 -5.75
CA ASP A 26 -13.64 2.92 -5.39
C ASP A 26 -12.85 2.22 -6.49
N MET A 27 -11.83 2.92 -7.01
CA MET A 27 -11.08 2.48 -8.19
C MET A 27 -9.90 1.61 -7.76
N ALA A 28 -9.61 0.54 -8.51
CA ALA A 28 -8.38 -0.22 -8.32
C ALA A 28 -7.17 0.60 -8.78
N VAL A 29 -6.14 0.71 -7.92
CA VAL A 29 -4.88 1.41 -8.24
C VAL A 29 -3.86 0.43 -8.80
N MET A 30 -3.87 -0.79 -8.28
CA MET A 30 -3.00 -1.86 -8.71
C MET A 30 -3.63 -3.21 -8.42
N LYS A 31 -3.02 -4.26 -8.97
CA LYS A 31 -3.33 -5.65 -8.66
C LYS A 31 -2.04 -6.37 -8.33
N ILE A 32 -2.03 -7.13 -7.24
CA ILE A 32 -0.92 -8.00 -6.85
C ILE A 32 -1.42 -9.44 -6.91
N ASP A 33 -0.85 -10.25 -7.79
CA ASP A 33 -1.38 -11.55 -8.23
C ASP A 33 -2.86 -11.47 -8.62
N LYS A 34 -3.77 -11.99 -7.77
CA LYS A 34 -5.22 -11.99 -8.02
C LYS A 34 -5.97 -10.94 -7.19
N ASN A 35 -5.27 -10.21 -6.32
CA ASN A 35 -5.88 -9.31 -5.35
C ASN A 35 -5.81 -7.86 -5.85
N PRO A 36 -6.95 -7.22 -6.16
CA PRO A 36 -6.96 -5.79 -6.45
C PRO A 36 -6.70 -5.00 -5.17
N ILE A 37 -5.96 -3.91 -5.28
CA ILE A 37 -5.78 -2.92 -4.22
C ILE A 37 -6.54 -1.67 -4.63
N LEU A 38 -7.59 -1.37 -3.88
CA LEU A 38 -8.46 -0.23 -4.13
C LEU A 38 -7.81 1.08 -3.67
N TYR A 39 -8.30 2.20 -4.19
CA TYR A 39 -7.73 3.52 -3.91
C TYR A 39 -7.88 3.89 -2.44
N THR A 40 -9.01 3.58 -1.80
CA THR A 40 -9.18 3.83 -0.36
C THR A 40 -8.21 3.00 0.50
N ASP A 41 -8.06 1.71 0.20
CA ASP A 41 -7.10 0.83 0.88
C ASP A 41 -5.67 1.31 0.67
N PHE A 42 -5.34 1.72 -0.56
CA PHE A 42 -4.05 2.26 -0.90
C PHE A 42 -3.75 3.55 -0.12
N GLN A 43 -4.73 4.45 0.00
CA GLN A 43 -4.58 5.67 0.81
C GLN A 43 -4.33 5.36 2.29
N LYS A 44 -5.01 4.35 2.84
CA LYS A 44 -4.80 3.88 4.21
C LYS A 44 -3.40 3.30 4.38
N PHE A 45 -3.00 2.40 3.48
CA PHE A 45 -1.65 1.83 3.45
C PHE A 45 -0.58 2.92 3.39
N MET A 46 -0.78 3.98 2.59
CA MET A 46 0.16 5.10 2.50
C MET A 46 0.30 5.88 3.81
N LYS A 47 -0.77 6.02 4.60
CA LYS A 47 -0.70 6.60 5.95
C LYS A 47 0.09 5.70 6.89
N ASP A 48 -0.17 4.40 6.84
CA ASP A 48 0.52 3.39 7.65
C ASP A 48 2.01 3.27 7.30
N LEU A 49 2.35 3.36 6.01
CA LEU A 49 3.73 3.41 5.53
C LEU A 49 4.47 4.62 6.08
N ASN A 50 3.83 5.79 6.17
CA ASN A 50 4.47 6.96 6.77
C ASN A 50 4.79 6.75 8.27
N SER A 51 3.92 6.05 9.00
CA SER A 51 4.22 5.63 10.37
C SER A 51 5.41 4.67 10.39
N PHE A 52 5.42 3.66 9.52
CA PHE A 52 6.52 2.69 9.43
C PHE A 52 7.87 3.33 9.03
N ARG A 53 7.85 4.33 8.13
CA ARG A 53 9.03 5.06 7.66
C ARG A 53 9.84 5.74 8.76
N CYS A 54 9.25 6.02 9.91
CA CYS A 54 10.01 6.55 11.03
C CYS A 54 11.13 5.61 11.50
N LEU A 55 11.01 4.32 11.19
CA LEU A 55 12.00 3.30 11.48
C LEU A 55 13.06 3.21 10.38
N PHE A 56 13.14 4.14 9.43
CA PHE A 56 14.05 4.06 8.29
C PHE A 56 15.50 3.72 8.69
N ASN A 57 16.01 4.34 9.74
CA ASN A 57 17.38 4.09 10.21
C ASN A 57 17.58 2.68 10.81
N ASP A 58 16.50 2.04 11.25
CA ASP A 58 16.48 0.73 11.88
C ASP A 58 15.95 -0.38 10.94
N SER A 59 15.37 -0.02 9.79
CA SER A 59 14.73 -0.96 8.86
C SER A 59 15.58 -1.23 7.63
N GLU A 60 15.94 -2.49 7.43
CA GLU A 60 16.65 -2.94 6.24
C GLU A 60 15.75 -2.98 5.00
N ALA A 61 14.45 -3.25 5.16
CA ALA A 61 13.48 -3.17 4.07
C ALA A 61 13.43 -1.75 3.46
N LEU A 62 13.28 -0.75 4.31
CA LEU A 62 13.18 0.66 3.89
C LEU A 62 14.50 1.15 3.29
N LYS A 63 15.65 0.81 3.88
CA LYS A 63 16.97 1.17 3.36
C LYS A 63 17.27 0.54 1.99
N SER A 64 16.88 -0.73 1.82
CA SER A 64 17.10 -1.47 0.56
C SER A 64 16.26 -0.88 -0.56
N LEU A 65 15.01 -0.54 -0.28
CA LEU A 65 14.09 0.08 -1.25
C LEU A 65 14.26 1.61 -1.36
N ARG A 66 15.09 2.23 -0.52
CA ARG A 66 15.26 3.70 -0.42
C ARG A 66 13.92 4.43 -0.21
N LEU A 67 13.04 3.85 0.61
CA LEU A 67 11.73 4.41 0.95
C LEU A 67 11.82 5.34 2.17
N ASP A 68 12.69 6.36 2.10
CA ASP A 68 12.83 7.36 3.16
C ASP A 68 11.65 8.36 3.20
N HIS A 69 11.64 9.20 4.25
CA HIS A 69 10.67 10.30 4.40
C HIS A 69 10.88 11.46 3.42
N LYS A 70 12.01 11.53 2.71
CA LYS A 70 12.30 12.59 1.74
C LYS A 70 11.71 12.28 0.36
N ASN A 71 11.52 11.01 0.04
CA ASN A 71 10.96 10.52 -1.22
C ASN A 71 9.42 10.44 -1.22
N VAL A 72 8.74 11.30 -0.47
CA VAL A 72 7.27 11.38 -0.50
C VAL A 72 6.84 12.13 -1.74
N ASP A 73 6.75 11.41 -2.85
CA ASP A 73 5.87 11.85 -3.92
C ASP A 73 4.43 11.66 -3.44
N LYS A 74 3.65 12.74 -3.51
CA LYS A 74 2.20 12.66 -3.31
C LYS A 74 1.67 11.57 -4.24
N LEU A 75 0.76 10.76 -3.70
CA LEU A 75 -0.04 9.79 -4.42
C LEU A 75 -0.39 10.37 -5.81
N PRO A 76 0.05 9.76 -6.93
CA PRO A 76 -0.24 10.32 -8.23
C PRO A 76 -1.74 10.53 -8.36
N ALA A 77 -2.15 11.73 -8.78
CA ALA A 77 -3.54 11.93 -9.16
C ALA A 77 -3.85 10.96 -10.32
N LEU A 78 -5.06 10.40 -10.35
CA LEU A 78 -5.50 9.47 -11.41
C LEU A 78 -5.47 10.07 -12.83
N ARG A 79 -5.14 11.36 -12.97
CA ARG A 79 -4.99 12.10 -14.22
C ARG A 79 -3.75 13.00 -14.17
N MET A 80 -2.56 12.41 -14.12
CA MET A 80 -1.32 13.18 -14.11
C MET A 80 -0.68 13.35 -15.50
N SER A 81 0.10 14.43 -15.65
CA SER A 81 0.96 14.63 -16.79
C SER A 81 2.11 13.62 -16.83
N LYS A 82 2.61 13.31 -18.03
CA LYS A 82 3.66 12.31 -18.30
C LYS A 82 4.98 12.56 -17.54
N SER A 83 5.31 13.80 -17.20
CA SER A 83 6.52 14.15 -16.46
C SER A 83 6.42 13.83 -14.96
N THR A 84 5.26 14.13 -14.34
CA THR A 84 4.98 13.78 -12.94
C THR A 84 4.84 12.26 -12.77
N PHE A 85 4.37 11.57 -13.81
CA PHE A 85 4.30 10.11 -13.85
C PHE A 85 5.68 9.44 -13.66
N GLY A 86 6.76 10.00 -14.22
CA GLY A 86 8.09 9.40 -14.18
C GLY A 86 8.69 9.27 -12.77
N LYS A 87 8.59 10.32 -11.94
CA LYS A 87 9.08 10.29 -10.55
C LYS A 87 8.23 9.38 -9.68
N ASN A 88 6.91 9.50 -9.82
CA ASN A 88 5.96 8.67 -9.10
C ASN A 88 6.09 7.20 -9.51
N ARG A 89 6.51 6.89 -10.74
CA ARG A 89 6.71 5.51 -11.21
C ARG A 89 7.80 4.77 -10.43
N ASP A 90 8.96 5.38 -10.18
CA ASP A 90 10.03 4.72 -9.40
C ASP A 90 9.58 4.47 -7.96
N PHE A 91 8.92 5.46 -7.36
CA PHE A 91 8.29 5.30 -6.05
C PHE A 91 7.28 4.15 -6.03
N MET A 92 6.36 4.11 -7.00
CA MET A 92 5.33 3.08 -7.11
C MET A 92 5.94 1.69 -7.31
N ILE A 93 7.01 1.57 -8.10
CA ILE A 93 7.73 0.29 -8.27
C ILE A 93 8.32 -0.16 -6.92
N LYS A 94 8.99 0.71 -6.18
CA LYS A 94 9.52 0.37 -4.84
C LYS A 94 8.42 -0.02 -3.86
N LEU A 95 7.27 0.66 -3.95
CA LEU A 95 6.10 0.36 -3.13
C LEU A 95 5.51 -1.01 -3.46
N VAL A 96 5.35 -1.32 -4.74
CA VAL A 96 4.94 -2.65 -5.21
C VAL A 96 5.88 -3.71 -4.69
N LYS A 97 7.19 -3.50 -4.78
CA LYS A 97 8.19 -4.45 -4.24
C LYS A 97 8.02 -4.69 -2.75
N LEU A 98 7.74 -3.64 -1.97
CA LEU A 98 7.44 -3.76 -0.54
C LEU A 98 6.17 -4.59 -0.29
N ILE A 99 5.07 -4.28 -1.00
CA ILE A 99 3.79 -4.99 -0.87
C ILE A 99 3.95 -6.46 -1.27
N LYS A 100 4.65 -6.76 -2.38
CA LYS A 100 4.94 -8.14 -2.77
C LYS A 100 5.76 -8.87 -1.72
N THR A 101 6.74 -8.19 -1.11
CA THR A 101 7.54 -8.77 -0.02
C THR A 101 6.66 -9.08 1.20
N GLN A 102 5.70 -8.20 1.52
CA GLN A 102 4.70 -8.44 2.56
C GLN A 102 3.82 -9.66 2.26
N VAL A 103 3.29 -9.76 1.04
CA VAL A 103 2.51 -10.93 0.60
C VAL A 103 3.34 -12.20 0.71
N TYR A 104 4.59 -12.18 0.23
CA TYR A 104 5.50 -13.32 0.31
C TYR A 104 5.79 -13.72 1.76
N SER A 105 6.18 -12.79 2.62
CA SER A 105 6.58 -13.09 4.01
C SER A 105 5.41 -13.59 4.85
N SER A 106 4.18 -13.17 4.56
CA SER A 106 2.97 -13.61 5.28
C SER A 106 2.71 -15.12 5.20
N GLN A 107 3.34 -15.81 4.25
CA GLN A 107 3.23 -17.27 4.09
C GLN A 107 4.07 -18.03 5.12
N PHE A 108 4.98 -17.36 5.83
CA PHE A 108 5.89 -17.97 6.78
C PHE A 108 5.49 -17.65 8.22
N LYS A 109 5.59 -18.65 9.10
CA LYS A 109 5.42 -18.45 10.55
C LYS A 109 6.70 -17.84 11.11
N LEU A 110 6.61 -16.59 11.55
CA LEU A 110 7.69 -15.88 12.23
C LEU A 110 7.53 -16.02 13.74
N SER A 111 8.62 -16.36 14.43
CA SER A 111 8.69 -16.24 15.88
C SER A 111 9.38 -14.93 16.21
N VAL A 112 8.61 -13.92 16.60
CA VAL A 112 9.14 -12.61 16.96
C VAL A 112 9.31 -12.55 18.48
N ASP A 113 10.51 -12.24 18.94
CA ASP A 113 10.74 -12.00 20.36
C ASP A 113 9.93 -10.77 20.82
N GLY A 114 9.11 -10.97 21.84
CA GLY A 114 8.33 -9.90 22.46
C GLY A 114 9.20 -8.76 23.00
N SER A 115 10.47 -9.02 23.32
CA SER A 115 11.43 -7.98 23.73
C SER A 115 11.72 -6.98 22.61
N GLU A 116 11.89 -7.46 21.37
CA GLU A 116 12.14 -6.61 20.19
C GLU A 116 10.90 -5.77 19.85
N ILE A 117 9.71 -6.36 19.95
CA ILE A 117 8.44 -5.64 19.76
C ILE A 117 8.30 -4.51 20.78
N ARG A 118 8.60 -4.76 22.06
CA ARG A 118 8.53 -3.73 23.12
C ARG A 118 9.47 -2.56 22.89
N VAL A 119 10.59 -2.76 22.20
CA VAL A 119 11.50 -1.66 21.81
C VAL A 119 10.81 -0.78 20.75
N LEU A 120 10.11 -1.38 19.80
CA LEU A 120 9.40 -0.67 18.74
C LEU A 120 8.18 0.10 19.28
N GLU A 121 7.46 -0.45 20.26
CA GLU A 121 6.34 0.20 20.97
C GLU A 121 6.71 1.51 21.68
N LYS A 122 8.01 1.71 21.97
CA LYS A 122 8.53 2.93 22.59
C LYS A 122 8.95 3.99 21.57
N LYS A 123 8.96 3.68 20.27
CA LYS A 123 9.35 4.64 19.23
C LYS A 123 8.23 5.70 19.08
N LYS A 124 8.61 6.98 19.04
CA LYS A 124 7.66 8.12 19.06
C LYS A 124 6.57 8.07 17.97
N CYS A 125 6.86 7.43 16.85
CA CYS A 125 6.01 7.27 15.68
C CYS A 125 5.11 6.02 15.71
N LEU A 126 5.45 5.03 16.53
CA LEU A 126 4.72 3.78 16.68
C LEU A 126 4.29 3.68 18.15
N LYS A 127 3.38 4.58 18.55
CA LYS A 127 2.86 4.62 19.92
C LYS A 127 1.83 3.52 20.12
N GLY A 128 1.75 3.02 21.35
CA GLY A 128 0.78 1.99 21.75
C GLY A 128 1.32 0.58 21.60
N LYS A 129 0.49 -0.39 21.97
CA LYS A 129 0.85 -1.81 21.92
C LYS A 129 0.81 -2.31 20.47
N PHE A 130 1.64 -3.28 20.13
CA PHE A 130 1.67 -3.91 18.80
C PHE A 130 0.28 -4.37 18.35
N SER A 131 -0.53 -4.93 19.27
CA SER A 131 -1.90 -5.37 18.99
C SER A 131 -2.87 -4.25 18.60
N THR A 132 -2.55 -3.00 18.93
CA THR A 132 -3.36 -1.81 18.60
C THR A 132 -2.96 -1.15 17.28
N TRP A 133 -1.84 -1.56 16.68
CA TRP A 133 -1.40 -1.04 15.40
C TRP A 133 -2.27 -1.57 14.26
N SER A 134 -2.36 -0.79 13.18
CA SER A 134 -3.03 -1.22 11.95
C SER A 134 -2.41 -2.51 11.42
N GLN A 135 -3.20 -3.27 10.68
CA GLN A 135 -2.74 -4.51 10.07
C GLN A 135 -1.55 -4.28 9.14
N ASP A 136 -1.52 -3.16 8.41
CA ASP A 136 -0.43 -2.83 7.49
C ASP A 136 0.85 -2.50 8.25
N VAL A 137 0.80 -1.68 9.30
CA VAL A 137 1.98 -1.41 10.14
C VAL A 137 2.52 -2.71 10.74
N ARG A 138 1.65 -3.55 11.31
CA ARG A 138 2.08 -4.85 11.85
C ARG A 138 2.72 -5.73 10.78
N SER A 139 2.13 -5.78 9.60
CA SER A 139 2.64 -6.61 8.49
C SER A 139 4.00 -6.10 8.00
N LEU A 140 4.20 -4.79 7.87
CA LEU A 140 5.49 -4.18 7.51
C LEU A 140 6.57 -4.45 8.55
N ILE A 141 6.21 -4.45 9.84
CA ILE A 141 7.12 -4.81 10.93
C ILE A 141 7.51 -6.30 10.84
N LEU A 142 6.55 -7.18 10.53
CA LEU A 142 6.84 -8.60 10.31
C LEU A 142 7.72 -8.84 9.08
N VAL A 143 7.55 -8.06 8.00
CA VAL A 143 8.49 -8.07 6.86
C VAL A 143 9.91 -7.76 7.32
N GLU A 144 10.07 -6.74 8.16
CA GLU A 144 11.39 -6.38 8.70
C GLU A 144 12.00 -7.52 9.52
N PHE A 145 11.23 -8.13 10.42
CA PHE A 145 11.70 -9.28 11.19
C PHE A 145 12.07 -10.47 10.29
N TYR A 146 11.26 -10.76 9.28
CA TYR A 146 11.55 -11.81 8.31
C TYR A 146 12.87 -11.58 7.58
N LEU A 147 13.09 -10.37 7.08
CA LEU A 147 14.32 -10.02 6.38
C LEU A 147 15.52 -10.08 7.32
N ARG A 148 15.38 -9.56 8.55
CA ARG A 148 16.44 -9.66 9.56
C ARG A 148 16.78 -11.12 9.81
N GLU A 149 15.81 -11.96 10.18
CA GLU A 149 15.99 -13.39 10.47
C GLU A 149 16.65 -14.14 9.31
N ARG A 150 16.14 -13.94 8.09
CA ARG A 150 16.65 -14.61 6.88
C ARG A 150 18.11 -14.28 6.57
N PHE A 151 18.53 -13.05 6.87
CA PHE A 151 19.88 -12.56 6.57
C PHE A 151 20.73 -12.38 7.83
N LEU A 152 20.31 -12.93 8.98
CA LEU A 152 21.09 -12.97 10.21
C LEU A 152 22.44 -13.65 9.97
N GLY A 153 23.49 -13.12 10.61
CA GLY A 153 24.83 -13.72 10.57
C GLY A 153 25.62 -13.51 9.29
N GLN A 154 25.06 -12.85 8.26
CA GLN A 154 25.82 -12.48 7.07
C GLN A 154 26.72 -11.25 7.33
N ASN A 155 27.83 -11.13 6.59
CA ASN A 155 28.69 -9.95 6.66
C ASN A 155 27.86 -8.67 6.36
N ARG A 156 27.91 -7.70 7.27
CA ARG A 156 27.15 -6.43 7.20
C ARG A 156 27.31 -5.71 5.86
N GLU A 157 28.47 -5.83 5.22
CA GLU A 157 28.73 -5.21 3.92
C GLU A 157 27.83 -5.76 2.80
N ASN A 158 27.44 -7.04 2.89
CA ASN A 158 26.66 -7.72 1.85
C ASN A 158 25.16 -7.82 2.19
N VAL A 159 24.76 -7.63 3.45
CA VAL A 159 23.36 -7.77 3.89
C VAL A 159 22.40 -6.93 3.05
N LYS A 160 22.72 -5.65 2.83
CA LYS A 160 21.87 -4.75 2.05
C LYS A 160 21.72 -5.19 0.59
N GLN A 161 22.82 -5.64 -0.04
CA GLN A 161 22.80 -6.12 -1.42
C GLN A 161 21.99 -7.41 -1.53
N ASN A 162 22.16 -8.33 -0.57
CA ASN A 162 21.45 -9.60 -0.54
C ASN A 162 19.94 -9.41 -0.29
N ILE A 163 19.55 -8.50 0.60
CA ILE A 163 18.15 -8.11 0.80
C ILE A 163 17.57 -7.50 -0.48
N SER A 164 18.31 -6.60 -1.13
CA SER A 164 17.86 -5.97 -2.39
C SER A 164 17.65 -7.02 -3.49
N ALA A 165 18.62 -7.91 -3.69
CA ALA A 165 18.53 -9.00 -4.67
C ALA A 165 17.38 -9.97 -4.35
N PHE A 166 17.13 -10.22 -3.07
CA PHE A 166 16.01 -11.06 -2.63
C PHE A 166 14.65 -10.42 -2.90
N ILE A 167 14.50 -9.12 -2.59
CA ILE A 167 13.28 -8.37 -2.92
C ILE A 167 13.06 -8.36 -4.44
N ASP A 168 14.11 -8.19 -5.24
CA ASP A 168 14.02 -8.28 -6.71
C ASP A 168 13.64 -9.68 -7.20
N SER A 169 14.07 -10.73 -6.50
CA SER A 169 13.63 -12.10 -6.79
C SER A 169 12.14 -12.29 -6.47
N ILE A 170 11.63 -11.70 -5.40
CA ILE A 170 10.20 -11.74 -5.07
C ILE A 170 9.40 -10.96 -6.11
N ASP A 171 9.89 -9.80 -6.52
CA ASP A 171 9.25 -8.94 -7.52
C ASP A 171 9.00 -9.67 -8.85
N LYS A 172 9.95 -10.53 -9.26
CA LYS A 172 9.83 -11.39 -10.45
C LYS A 172 8.85 -12.54 -10.27
N LYS A 173 8.67 -13.04 -9.03
CA LYS A 173 7.85 -14.21 -8.71
C LYS A 173 6.37 -13.86 -8.58
N ILE A 174 6.07 -12.72 -7.97
CA ILE A 174 4.71 -12.25 -7.72
C ILE A 174 4.34 -11.26 -8.81
N THR A 175 3.23 -11.50 -9.50
CA THR A 175 2.80 -10.65 -10.62
C THR A 175 2.14 -9.37 -10.13
N HIS A 176 2.20 -8.30 -10.93
CA HIS A 176 1.45 -7.08 -10.65
C HIS A 176 1.03 -6.33 -11.90
N ASP A 177 -0.08 -5.61 -11.78
CA ASP A 177 -0.56 -4.63 -12.76
C ASP A 177 -0.75 -3.28 -12.06
N LEU A 178 -0.46 -2.19 -12.78
CA LEU A 178 -0.67 -0.81 -12.32
C LEU A 178 -1.72 -0.14 -13.22
N TYR A 179 -2.71 0.54 -12.63
CA TYR A 179 -3.90 1.04 -13.35
C TYR A 179 -3.97 2.58 -13.49
N PHE A 180 -2.85 3.29 -13.29
CA PHE A 180 -2.74 4.75 -13.37
C PHE A 180 -2.07 5.25 -14.64
#